data_AF-A0A9W4LPQ9-F1
#
_entry.id   AF-A0A9W4LPQ9-F1
#
_cell.length_a   1.000
_cell.length_b   1.000
_cell.length_c   1.000
_cell.angle_alpha   90.00
_cell.angle_beta   90.00
_cell.angle_gamma   90.00
#
_symmetry.space_group_name_H-M   'P 1'
#
loop_
_entity.id
_entity.type
_entity.pdbx_description
1 polymer ?
#
loop_
_entity_poly.entity_id
_entity_poly.type
_entity_poly.pdbx_seq_one_letter_code
_entity_poly.pdbx_strand_id
1 'polypeptide(L)'
;MAVIVKSFDDSYIFSDSFYNKHAHPPTRVSRLTLSAHGVEGAVLIDGKRMNALDLWDLCHRLVAIDAFDYIRIGSCHSARGGSASLACRLSKIFERGYVKGYMRSVWTLGQPDQISFAIKQYGMDSASMMLNSAMLKEPFIQKNDDEFHSMLFRRGVMIKEKIFSPYGR
;
A
#
# COMPACT_ATOMS: atom_id res chain seq x y z
N MET A 1 -13.90 -2.29 5.65
CA MET A 1 -13.26 -2.21 6.97
C MET A 1 -11.80 -2.54 6.79
N ALA A 2 -10.91 -1.66 7.20
CA ALA A 2 -9.49 -1.88 7.37
C ALA A 2 -9.24 -2.69 8.65
N VAL A 3 -8.43 -3.74 8.55
CA VAL A 3 -8.02 -4.58 9.68
C VAL A 3 -6.51 -4.62 9.67
N ILE A 4 -5.88 -4.12 10.74
CA ILE A 4 -4.43 -4.20 10.89
C ILE A 4 -4.07 -5.68 11.06
N VAL A 5 -3.17 -6.15 10.19
CA VAL A 5 -2.67 -7.52 10.17
C VAL A 5 -1.43 -7.62 11.05
N LYS A 6 -0.54 -6.64 10.91
CA LYS A 6 0.74 -6.61 11.62
C LYS A 6 1.24 -5.18 11.74
N SER A 7 1.82 -4.86 12.89
CA SER A 7 2.62 -3.66 13.12
C SER A 7 4.07 -4.05 13.40
N PHE A 8 4.93 -3.13 12.99
CA PHE A 8 6.38 -3.09 13.16
C PHE A 8 6.73 -1.74 13.79
N ASP A 9 7.99 -1.50 14.14
CA ASP A 9 8.37 -0.23 14.77
C ASP A 9 8.22 0.97 13.82
N ASP A 10 8.47 0.78 12.52
CA ASP A 10 8.51 1.82 11.48
C ASP A 10 7.48 1.62 10.35
N SER A 11 6.61 0.62 10.47
CA SER A 11 5.70 0.22 9.40
C SER A 11 4.52 -0.61 9.91
N TYR A 12 3.49 -0.77 9.08
CA TYR A 12 2.39 -1.69 9.36
C TYR A 12 1.71 -2.16 8.08
N ILE A 13 1.02 -3.29 8.20
CA ILE A 13 0.23 -3.91 7.14
C ILE A 13 -1.21 -4.00 7.61
N PHE A 14 -2.14 -3.63 6.74
CA PHE A 14 -3.56 -3.84 6.96
C PHE A 14 -4.25 -4.35 5.70
N SER A 15 -5.32 -5.11 5.89
CA SER A 15 -6.21 -5.54 4.82
C SER A 15 -7.47 -4.69 4.81
N ASP A 16 -7.96 -4.34 3.63
CA ASP A 16 -9.29 -3.77 3.45
C ASP A 16 -9.99 -4.31 2.21
N SER A 17 -11.16 -3.78 1.90
CA SER A 17 -11.84 -4.05 0.63
C SER A 17 -12.45 -2.77 0.09
N PHE A 18 -12.51 -2.66 -1.22
CA PHE A 18 -13.20 -1.56 -1.91
C PHE A 18 -14.01 -2.08 -3.09
N TYR A 19 -15.04 -1.34 -3.49
CA TYR A 19 -15.78 -1.64 -4.72
C TYR A 19 -15.08 -1.00 -5.92
N ASN A 20 -14.66 -1.82 -6.87
CA ASN A 20 -14.18 -1.32 -8.16
C ASN A 20 -15.37 -0.99 -9.05
N LYS A 21 -15.81 0.27 -9.01
CA LYS A 21 -16.90 0.79 -9.85
C LYS A 21 -16.60 0.79 -11.35
N HIS A 22 -15.35 0.59 -11.74
CA HIS A 22 -14.91 0.53 -13.14
C HIS A 22 -14.86 -0.91 -13.67
N ALA A 23 -15.10 -1.92 -12.83
CA ALA A 23 -15.32 -3.28 -13.30
C ALA A 23 -16.77 -3.43 -13.81
N HIS A 24 -16.96 -4.29 -14.81
CA HIS A 24 -18.28 -4.65 -15.33
C HIS A 24 -18.48 -6.16 -15.19
N PRO A 25 -19.28 -6.63 -14.19
CA PRO A 25 -20.00 -5.84 -13.18
C PRO A 25 -19.09 -5.24 -12.10
N PRO A 26 -19.55 -4.23 -11.32
CA PRO A 26 -18.82 -3.72 -10.17
C PRO A 26 -18.52 -4.85 -9.19
N THR A 27 -17.25 -5.00 -8.84
CA THR A 27 -16.76 -6.12 -8.03
C THR A 27 -16.12 -5.61 -6.75
N ARG A 28 -16.31 -6.37 -5.66
CA ARG A 28 -15.58 -6.14 -4.42
C ARG A 28 -14.17 -6.68 -4.59
N VAL A 29 -13.19 -5.82 -4.36
CA VAL A 29 -11.76 -6.12 -4.48
C VAL A 29 -11.17 -6.18 -3.08
N SER A 30 -10.52 -7.29 -2.74
CA SER A 30 -9.73 -7.41 -1.51
C SER A 30 -8.35 -6.78 -1.72
N ARG A 31 -7.89 -6.00 -0.74
CA ARG A 31 -6.62 -5.29 -0.84
C ARG A 31 -5.78 -5.45 0.42
N LEU A 32 -4.50 -5.74 0.22
CA LEU A 32 -3.47 -5.62 1.24
C LEU A 32 -2.75 -4.28 1.06
N THR A 33 -2.61 -3.51 2.14
CA THR A 33 -1.86 -2.25 2.13
C THR A 33 -0.70 -2.34 3.10
N LEU A 34 0.49 -2.03 2.60
CA LEU A 34 1.68 -1.78 3.40
C LEU A 34 1.85 -0.26 3.55
N SER A 35 2.04 0.23 4.78
CA SER A 35 2.49 1.59 5.07
C SER A 35 3.90 1.50 5.65
N ALA A 36 4.87 2.09 4.96
CA ALA A 36 6.29 1.98 5.32
C ALA A 36 7.11 3.10 4.68
N HIS A 37 8.29 3.39 5.25
CA HIS A 37 9.24 4.29 4.62
C HIS A 37 9.87 3.66 3.36
N GLY A 38 9.99 4.47 2.32
CA GLY A 38 10.48 4.04 1.02
C GLY A 38 11.96 4.36 0.86
N VAL A 39 12.71 3.41 0.31
CA VAL A 39 14.11 3.57 -0.10
C VAL A 39 14.25 3.02 -1.52
N GLU A 40 15.27 3.41 -2.28
CA GLU A 40 15.32 3.11 -3.72
C GLU A 40 15.07 1.63 -4.09
N GLY A 41 13.90 1.31 -4.65
CA GLY A 41 13.53 -0.06 -5.02
C GLY A 41 13.24 -1.02 -3.84
N ALA A 42 13.03 -0.51 -2.63
CA ALA A 42 12.74 -1.28 -1.43
C ALA A 42 11.92 -0.45 -0.40
N VAL A 43 11.56 -1.06 0.71
CA VAL A 43 10.95 -0.39 1.87
C VAL A 43 11.73 -0.73 3.13
N LEU A 44 11.58 0.08 4.16
CA LEU A 44 12.09 -0.20 5.50
C LEU A 44 10.98 -0.82 6.35
N ILE A 45 11.27 -1.99 6.93
CA ILE A 45 10.43 -2.66 7.90
C ILE A 45 11.34 -3.14 9.04
N ASP A 46 11.08 -2.67 10.26
CA ASP A 46 11.95 -2.84 11.44
C ASP A 46 13.41 -2.47 11.15
N GLY A 47 13.62 -1.35 10.45
CA GLY A 47 14.94 -0.89 10.03
C GLY A 47 15.64 -1.75 8.97
N LYS A 48 15.00 -2.84 8.49
CA LYS A 48 15.55 -3.70 7.44
C LYS A 48 15.02 -3.26 6.08
N ARG A 49 15.94 -3.16 5.12
CA ARG A 49 15.60 -2.92 3.71
C ARG A 49 15.04 -4.20 3.09
N MET A 50 13.75 -4.18 2.77
CA MET A 50 13.04 -5.28 2.13
C MET A 50 12.79 -5.00 0.65
N ASN A 51 13.27 -5.89 -0.21
CA ASN A 51 12.99 -5.87 -1.64
C ASN A 51 11.65 -6.56 -1.96
N ALA A 52 11.33 -6.74 -3.25
CA ALA A 52 10.09 -7.36 -3.69
C ALA A 52 9.90 -8.80 -3.19
N LEU A 53 10.96 -9.61 -3.19
CA LEU A 53 10.92 -10.99 -2.72
C LEU A 53 10.76 -11.05 -1.19
N ASP A 54 11.53 -10.23 -0.46
CA ASP A 54 11.41 -10.16 1.00
C ASP A 54 9.98 -9.77 1.44
N LEU A 55 9.39 -8.79 0.74
CA LEU A 55 8.01 -8.37 0.99
C LEU A 55 6.99 -9.45 0.64
N TRP A 56 7.20 -10.17 -0.45
CA TRP A 56 6.36 -11.29 -0.84
C TRP A 56 6.34 -12.36 0.24
N ASP A 57 7.53 -12.79 0.68
CA ASP A 57 7.69 -13.81 1.71
C ASP A 57 7.12 -13.35 3.06
N LEU A 58 7.33 -12.08 3.42
CA LEU A 58 6.74 -11.50 4.62
C LEU A 58 5.21 -11.57 4.56
N CYS A 59 4.60 -11.12 3.45
CA CYS A 59 3.15 -11.13 3.31
C CYS A 59 2.60 -12.57 3.33
N HIS A 60 3.27 -13.53 2.68
CA HIS A 60 2.87 -14.94 2.70
C HIS A 60 2.86 -15.56 4.09
N ARG A 61 3.80 -15.16 4.96
CA ARG A 61 3.84 -15.61 6.36
C ARG A 61 2.73 -15.01 7.21
N LEU A 62 2.26 -13.81 6.87
CA LEU A 62 1.29 -13.07 7.68
C LEU A 62 -0.15 -13.34 7.25
N VAL A 63 -0.39 -13.56 5.96
CA VAL A 63 -1.73 -13.73 5.39
C VAL A 63 -1.75 -14.75 4.26
N ALA A 64 -2.92 -15.29 3.97
CA ALA A 64 -3.18 -15.98 2.70
C ALA A 64 -3.17 -14.95 1.56
N ILE A 65 -1.98 -14.56 1.08
CA ILE A 65 -1.81 -13.46 0.13
C ILE A 65 -2.59 -13.68 -1.18
N ASP A 66 -2.79 -14.93 -1.58
CA ASP A 66 -3.60 -15.30 -2.75
C ASP A 66 -5.09 -14.96 -2.59
N ALA A 67 -5.58 -14.68 -1.38
CA ALA A 67 -6.94 -14.20 -1.17
C ALA A 67 -7.12 -12.72 -1.52
N PHE A 68 -6.01 -12.02 -1.85
CA PHE A 68 -6.03 -10.62 -2.23
C PHE A 68 -6.01 -10.46 -3.75
N ASP A 69 -6.72 -9.45 -4.24
CA ASP A 69 -6.71 -9.06 -5.65
C ASP A 69 -5.73 -7.90 -5.90
N TYR A 70 -5.28 -7.26 -4.83
CA TYR A 70 -4.59 -5.98 -4.89
C TYR A 70 -3.59 -5.82 -3.74
N ILE A 71 -2.39 -5.34 -4.07
CA ILE A 71 -1.40 -4.86 -3.10
C ILE A 71 -1.17 -3.38 -3.33
N ARG A 72 -1.25 -2.57 -2.28
CA ARG A 72 -0.85 -1.16 -2.30
C ARG A 72 0.38 -0.97 -1.41
N ILE A 73 1.45 -0.48 -2.01
CA ILE A 73 2.67 -0.08 -1.29
C ILE A 73 2.56 1.41 -0.99
N GLY A 74 1.97 1.75 0.15
CA GLY A 74 1.87 3.12 0.70
C GLY A 74 3.22 3.62 1.20
N SER A 75 4.16 3.76 0.27
CA SER A 75 5.54 4.12 0.53
C SER A 75 6.07 5.04 -0.57
N CYS A 76 6.87 6.03 -0.17
CA CYS A 76 7.53 6.97 -1.07
C CYS A 76 8.35 6.22 -2.13
N HIS A 77 8.30 6.67 -3.38
CA HIS A 77 9.13 6.14 -4.47
C HIS A 77 8.98 4.63 -4.76
N SER A 78 7.95 3.95 -4.25
CA SER A 78 7.71 2.53 -4.47
C SER A 78 7.49 2.14 -5.95
N ALA A 79 7.11 3.09 -6.80
CA ALA A 79 7.02 2.92 -8.27
C ALA A 79 8.17 3.60 -9.03
N ARG A 80 9.09 4.29 -8.35
CA ARG A 80 10.20 5.01 -9.00
C ARG A 80 11.10 4.03 -9.77
N GLY A 81 11.45 4.40 -11.00
CA GLY A 81 12.21 3.55 -11.92
C GLY A 81 11.34 2.64 -12.80
N GLY A 82 10.01 2.76 -12.75
CA GLY A 82 9.10 2.07 -13.68
C GLY A 82 9.26 0.55 -13.64
N SER A 83 9.81 -0.05 -14.69
CA SER A 83 10.08 -1.48 -14.80
C SER A 83 11.08 -2.01 -13.76
N ALA A 84 11.95 -1.15 -13.23
CA ALA A 84 12.91 -1.48 -12.17
C ALA A 84 12.36 -1.24 -10.76
N SER A 85 11.16 -0.68 -10.62
CA SER A 85 10.58 -0.30 -9.34
C SER A 85 10.22 -1.50 -8.46
N LEU A 86 10.11 -1.26 -7.15
CA LEU A 86 9.64 -2.24 -6.19
C LEU A 86 8.25 -2.77 -6.58
N ALA A 87 7.32 -1.87 -6.90
CA ALA A 87 5.95 -2.22 -7.28
C ALA A 87 5.92 -3.11 -8.54
N CYS A 88 6.72 -2.78 -9.56
CA CYS A 88 6.81 -3.60 -10.76
C CYS A 88 7.39 -4.98 -10.47
N ARG A 89 8.50 -5.06 -9.73
CA ARG A 89 9.13 -6.33 -9.35
C ARG A 89 8.19 -7.21 -8.52
N LEU A 90 7.50 -6.64 -7.53
CA LEU A 90 6.52 -7.38 -6.73
C LEU A 90 5.37 -7.87 -7.61
N SER A 91 4.93 -7.09 -8.60
CA SER A 91 3.86 -7.52 -9.52
C SER A 91 4.26 -8.69 -10.43
N LYS A 92 5.56 -8.96 -10.62
CA LYS A 92 6.03 -10.15 -11.33
C LYS A 92 5.87 -11.41 -10.49
N ILE A 93 5.97 -11.28 -9.16
CA ILE A 93 5.84 -12.38 -8.21
C ILE A 93 4.35 -12.60 -7.87
N PHE A 94 3.62 -11.52 -7.63
CA PHE A 94 2.18 -11.53 -7.37
C PHE A 94 1.38 -11.53 -8.69
N GLU A 95 1.38 -12.68 -9.39
CA GLU A 95 0.82 -12.78 -10.74
C GLU A 95 -0.71 -12.70 -10.82
N ARG A 96 -1.39 -13.00 -9.71
CA ARG A 96 -2.86 -13.06 -9.63
C ARG A 96 -3.50 -11.68 -9.67
N GLY A 97 -2.90 -10.71 -8.96
CA GLY A 97 -3.51 -9.41 -8.72
C GLY A 97 -2.72 -8.24 -9.29
N TYR A 98 -3.04 -7.05 -8.76
CA TYR A 98 -2.39 -5.80 -9.14
C TYR A 98 -1.52 -5.27 -8.01
N VAL A 99 -0.43 -4.59 -8.35
CA VAL A 99 0.42 -3.88 -7.38
C VAL A 99 0.43 -2.40 -7.70
N LYS A 100 0.08 -1.58 -6.72
CA LYS A 100 0.14 -0.11 -6.82
C LYS A 100 1.30 0.44 -6.01
N GLY A 101 2.05 1.35 -6.64
CA GLY A 101 3.08 2.15 -5.99
C GLY A 101 3.01 3.63 -6.39
N TYR A 102 3.96 4.40 -5.89
CA TYR A 102 4.02 5.85 -6.01
C TYR A 102 5.40 6.31 -6.48
N MET A 103 5.44 7.27 -7.41
CA MET A 103 6.68 7.76 -8.03
C MET A 103 7.43 8.74 -7.12
N ARG A 104 6.69 9.49 -6.31
CA ARG A 104 7.17 10.55 -5.43
C ARG A 104 6.89 10.23 -3.97
N SER A 105 7.15 11.21 -3.11
CA SER A 105 6.80 11.16 -1.69
C SER A 105 5.29 11.07 -1.51
N VAL A 106 4.86 10.31 -0.51
CA VAL A 106 3.45 10.17 -0.16
C VAL A 106 3.28 10.23 1.35
N TRP A 107 2.18 10.83 1.78
CA TRP A 107 1.76 10.83 3.17
C TRP A 107 0.61 9.85 3.34
N THR A 108 0.64 9.09 4.43
CA THR A 108 -0.44 8.18 4.79
C THR A 108 -1.23 8.77 5.96
N LEU A 109 -2.53 8.55 5.95
CA LEU A 109 -3.46 9.07 6.96
C LEU A 109 -3.18 8.51 8.38
N GLY A 110 -2.56 7.32 8.46
CA GLY A 110 -2.03 6.77 9.70
C GLY A 110 -0.55 6.57 9.54
N GLN A 111 0.27 7.49 10.06
CA GLN A 111 1.72 7.31 10.00
C GLN A 111 2.13 6.13 10.89
N PRO A 112 3.21 5.39 10.54
CA PRO A 112 3.57 4.19 11.27
C PRO A 112 3.77 4.37 12.77
N ASP A 113 4.38 5.48 13.19
CA ASP A 113 4.56 5.88 14.57
C ASP A 113 3.24 6.03 15.33
N GLN A 114 2.25 6.68 14.71
CA GLN A 114 0.91 6.88 15.29
C GLN A 114 0.17 5.55 15.47
N ILE A 115 0.24 4.68 14.47
CA ILE A 115 -0.39 3.35 14.53
C ILE A 115 0.30 2.48 15.58
N SER A 116 1.63 2.46 15.62
CA SER A 116 2.38 1.69 16.60
C SER A 116 2.14 2.18 18.03
N PHE A 117 2.01 3.49 18.25
CA PHE A 117 1.57 4.03 19.53
C PHE A 117 0.17 3.56 19.90
N ALA A 118 -0.80 3.69 18.99
CA ALA A 118 -2.19 3.28 19.24
C ALA A 118 -2.31 1.78 19.57
N ILE A 119 -1.53 0.93 18.90
CA ILE A 119 -1.49 -0.51 19.18
C ILE A 119 -0.90 -0.78 20.56
N LYS A 120 0.21 -0.12 20.93
CA LYS A 120 0.84 -0.28 22.25
C LYS A 120 -0.07 0.18 23.39
N GLN A 121 -0.88 1.22 23.18
CA GLN A 121 -1.76 1.80 24.19
C GLN A 121 -3.13 1.11 24.29
N TYR A 122 -3.74 0.78 23.14
CA TYR A 122 -5.17 0.41 23.07
C TYR A 122 -5.44 -0.95 22.42
N GLY A 123 -4.39 -1.63 21.95
CA GLY A 123 -4.51 -2.90 21.22
C GLY A 123 -4.86 -2.74 19.74
N MET A 124 -4.74 -3.85 19.01
CA MET A 124 -4.85 -3.89 17.56
C MET A 124 -6.27 -3.60 17.03
N ASP A 125 -7.30 -4.04 17.75
CA ASP A 125 -8.71 -3.82 17.36
C ASP A 125 -9.07 -2.34 17.43
N SER A 126 -8.74 -1.67 18.55
CA SER A 126 -8.94 -0.24 18.74
C SER A 126 -8.17 0.58 17.70
N ALA A 127 -6.91 0.24 17.42
CA ALA A 127 -6.12 0.90 16.38
C ALA A 127 -6.73 0.70 14.98
N SER A 128 -7.26 -0.49 14.69
CA SER A 128 -7.98 -0.75 13.43
C SER A 128 -9.26 0.08 13.32
N MET A 129 -10.02 0.25 14.41
CA MET A 129 -11.19 1.12 14.44
C MET A 129 -10.82 2.59 14.17
N MET A 130 -9.75 3.09 14.78
CA MET A 130 -9.26 4.45 14.52
C MET A 130 -8.88 4.65 13.05
N LEU A 131 -8.15 3.71 12.46
CA LEU A 131 -7.80 3.74 11.04
C LEU A 131 -9.05 3.73 10.15
N ASN A 132 -10.05 2.91 10.48
CA ASN A 132 -11.34 2.91 9.78
C ASN A 132 -12.03 4.27 9.85
N SER A 133 -12.17 4.84 11.04
CA SER A 133 -12.82 6.13 11.24
C SER A 133 -12.12 7.25 10.46
N ALA A 134 -10.79 7.21 10.36
CA ALA A 134 -10.04 8.15 9.55
C ALA A 134 -10.29 7.92 8.06
N MET A 135 -10.22 6.67 7.59
CA MET A 135 -10.43 6.31 6.18
C MET A 135 -11.87 6.54 5.68
N LEU A 136 -12.84 6.72 6.56
CA LEU A 136 -14.20 7.17 6.23
C LEU A 136 -14.26 8.67 5.88
N LYS A 137 -13.33 9.46 6.42
CA LYS A 137 -13.28 10.92 6.22
C LYS A 137 -12.34 11.30 5.07
N GLU A 138 -11.23 10.59 4.93
CA GLU A 138 -10.15 10.95 4.00
C GLU A 138 -9.56 9.74 3.26
N PRO A 139 -8.99 9.95 2.05
CA PRO A 139 -8.25 8.90 1.38
C PRO A 139 -7.01 8.52 2.20
N PHE A 140 -6.75 7.21 2.32
CA PHE A 140 -5.58 6.70 3.04
C PHE A 140 -4.25 7.30 2.57
N ILE A 141 -4.10 7.55 1.26
CA ILE A 141 -2.94 8.27 0.71
C ILE A 141 -3.37 9.71 0.47
N GLN A 142 -2.74 10.63 1.18
CA GLN A 142 -2.98 12.04 1.06
C GLN A 142 -2.23 12.59 -0.17
N LYS A 143 -2.95 13.34 -1.01
CA LYS A 143 -2.43 13.93 -2.25
C LYS A 143 -2.07 15.38 -1.99
N ASN A 144 -1.06 15.58 -1.17
CA ASN A 144 -0.66 16.91 -0.70
C ASN A 144 0.46 17.52 -1.56
N ASP A 145 0.70 16.92 -2.74
CA ASP A 145 1.80 17.26 -3.64
C ASP A 145 1.25 17.37 -5.07
N ASP A 146 1.61 18.46 -5.75
CA ASP A 146 1.21 18.75 -7.12
C ASP A 146 1.86 17.78 -8.12
N GLU A 147 2.92 17.09 -7.71
CA GLU A 147 3.56 16.01 -8.46
C GLU A 147 3.08 14.61 -8.00
N PHE A 148 1.98 14.52 -7.25
CA PHE A 148 1.49 13.23 -6.80
C PHE A 148 1.26 12.31 -8.00
N HIS A 149 1.95 11.17 -7.97
CA HIS A 149 2.01 10.30 -9.13
C HIS A 149 2.02 8.84 -8.68
N SER A 150 1.04 8.06 -9.15
CA SER A 150 0.89 6.65 -8.83
C SER A 150 0.82 5.78 -10.08
N MET A 151 1.38 4.57 -9.99
CA MET A 151 1.39 3.59 -11.07
C MET A 151 0.79 2.27 -10.59
N LEU A 152 0.11 1.58 -11.50
CA LEU A 152 -0.48 0.27 -11.30
C LEU A 152 0.19 -0.74 -12.22
N PHE A 153 0.67 -1.83 -11.64
CA PHE A 153 1.35 -2.90 -12.35
C PHE A 153 0.59 -4.22 -12.22
N ARG A 154 0.74 -5.09 -13.23
CA ARG A 154 0.32 -6.49 -13.20
C ARG A 154 1.33 -7.30 -14.00
N ARG A 155 1.84 -8.40 -13.43
CA ARG A 155 2.80 -9.31 -14.10
C ARG A 155 4.01 -8.57 -14.69
N GLY A 156 4.50 -7.54 -13.98
CA GLY A 156 5.64 -6.72 -14.41
C GLY A 156 5.33 -5.68 -15.49
N VAL A 157 4.07 -5.52 -15.90
CA VAL A 157 3.66 -4.55 -16.92
C VAL A 157 2.90 -3.39 -16.27
N MET A 158 3.20 -2.16 -16.67
CA MET A 158 2.41 -0.99 -16.27
C MET A 158 1.06 -1.03 -16.97
N ILE A 159 -0.01 -1.08 -16.18
CA ILE A 159 -1.39 -1.12 -16.68
C ILE A 159 -2.01 0.28 -16.68
N LYS A 160 -1.66 1.10 -15.68
CA LYS A 160 -2.21 2.43 -15.53
C LYS A 160 -1.25 3.35 -14.82
N GLU A 161 -1.15 4.55 -15.34
CA GLU A 161 -0.47 5.68 -14.72
C GLU A 161 -1.52 6.71 -14.32
N LYS A 162 -1.37 7.30 -13.13
CA LYS A 162 -2.21 8.40 -12.67
C LYS A 162 -1.33 9.48 -12.09
N ILE A 163 -1.16 10.54 -12.87
CA ILE A 163 -0.57 11.81 -12.46
C ILE A 163 -1.72 12.65 -11.91
N PHE A 164 -1.55 13.16 -10.71
CA PHE A 164 -2.44 14.19 -10.17
C PHE A 164 -1.83 15.53 -10.56
N SER A 165 -2.64 16.36 -11.19
CA SER A 165 -2.35 17.77 -11.36
C SER A 165 -3.43 18.53 -10.60
N PRO A 166 -3.08 19.50 -9.73
CA PRO A 166 -4.07 20.40 -9.13
C PRO A 166 -4.85 21.19 -10.20
N TYR A 167 -4.32 21.26 -11.43
CA TYR A 167 -4.91 21.95 -12.57
C TYR A 167 -5.67 21.04 -13.55
N GLY A 168 -5.85 19.75 -13.23
CA GLY A 168 -6.76 18.85 -13.95
C GLY A 168 -6.45 18.62 -15.43
N ARG A 169 -5.19 18.29 -15.77
CA ARG A 169 -4.83 17.71 -17.07
C ARG A 169 -4.62 16.20 -16.96
#